data_AF-A0A9N9XVU5-F1
#
_entry.id   AF-A0A9N9XVU5-F1
#
_cell.length_a   1.000
_cell.length_b   1.000
_cell.length_c   1.000
_cell.angle_alpha   90.00
_cell.angle_beta   90.00
_cell.angle_gamma   90.00
#
_symmetry.space_group_name_H-M   'P 1'
#
loop_
_entity.id
_entity.type
_entity.pdbx_description
1 polymer ?
#
loop_
_entity_poly.entity_id
_entity_poly.type
_entity_poly.pdbx_seq_one_letter_code
_entity_poly.pdbx_strand_id
1 'polypeptide(L)' 'MLILFDSGAKSAAFGGAAGVAVLLYVSGIPRVKTDILQKVPFLGKYFITEVHPADNYMQPF' A
#
# COMPACT_ATOMS: atom_id res chain seq x y z
N MET A 1 29.17 -16.83 13.40
CA MET A 1 28.99 -16.23 12.06
C MET A 1 27.72 -16.74 11.34
N LEU A 2 27.42 -18.05 11.29
CA LEU A 2 26.20 -18.59 10.66
C LEU A 2 24.87 -18.21 11.34
N ILE A 3 24.86 -17.96 12.65
CA ILE A 3 23.66 -17.68 13.46
C ILE A 3 23.04 -16.29 13.12
N LEU A 4 23.87 -15.35 12.67
CA LEU A 4 23.43 -13.99 12.32
C LEU A 4 22.71 -13.97 10.97
N PHE A 5 23.15 -14.80 10.02
CA PHE A 5 22.49 -14.94 8.71
C PHE A 5 21.10 -15.59 8.86
N ASP A 6 20.97 -16.60 9.70
CA ASP A 6 19.67 -17.24 9.96
C ASP A 6 18.70 -16.28 10.69
N SER A 7 19.19 -15.56 11.70
CA SER A 7 18.38 -14.56 12.41
C SER A 7 18.01 -13.37 11.51
N GLY A 8 18.92 -12.96 10.62
CA GLY A 8 18.68 -11.89 9.65
C GLY A 8 17.65 -12.27 8.58
N ALA A 9 17.70 -13.50 8.07
CA ALA A 9 16.70 -14.00 7.13
C ALA A 9 15.31 -14.09 7.77
N LYS A 10 15.24 -14.57 9.02
CA LYS A 10 14.00 -14.65 9.79
C LYS A 10 13.41 -13.26 10.05
N SER A 11 14.21 -12.32 10.53
CA SER A 11 13.73 -10.96 10.80
C SER A 11 13.28 -10.23 9.54
N ALA A 12 13.95 -10.44 8.40
CA ALA A 12 13.50 -9.91 7.11
C ALA A 12 12.15 -10.50 6.69
N ALA A 13 11.92 -11.80 6.89
CA ALA A 13 10.63 -12.44 6.59
C ALA A 13 9.51 -11.87 7.46
N PHE A 14 9.73 -11.73 8.77
CA PHE A 14 8.76 -11.12 9.68
C PHE A 14 8.53 -9.63 9.38
N GLY A 15 9.58 -8.87 9.06
CA GLY A 15 9.48 -7.46 8.69
C GLY A 15 8.72 -7.25 7.38
N GLY A 16 8.96 -8.10 6.38
CA GLY A 16 8.21 -8.11 5.13
C GLY A 16 6.73 -8.42 5.35
N ALA A 17 6.42 -9.47 6.11
CA ALA A 17 5.04 -9.84 6.44
C ALA A 17 4.32 -8.74 7.22
N ALA A 18 4.98 -8.15 8.22
CA ALA A 18 4.43 -7.03 9.00
C ALA A 18 4.20 -5.79 8.11
N GLY A 19 5.13 -5.47 7.20
CA GLY A 19 4.97 -4.39 6.24
C GLY A 19 3.75 -4.58 5.34
N VAL A 20 3.55 -5.79 4.80
CA VAL A 20 2.35 -6.13 4.01
C VAL A 20 1.08 -6.00 4.85
N ALA A 21 1.08 -6.51 6.09
CA ALA A 21 -0.08 -6.43 6.98
C ALA A 21 -0.49 -4.97 7.26
N VAL A 22 0.48 -4.10 7.56
CA VAL A 22 0.23 -2.66 7.76
C VAL A 22 -0.33 -2.02 6.49
N LEU A 23 0.29 -2.26 5.33
CA LEU A 23 -0.16 -1.71 4.06
C LEU A 23 -1.60 -2.13 3.72
N LEU A 24 -1.97 -3.38 3.99
CA LEU A 24 -3.34 -3.85 3.80
C LEU A 24 -4.31 -3.19 4.78
N TYR A 25 -3.93 -3.06 6.05
CA TYR A 25 -4.74 -2.40 7.08
C TYR A 25 -5.03 -0.93 6.71
N VAL A 26 -3.99 -0.18 6.28
CA VAL A 26 -4.13 1.23 5.91
C VAL A 26 -4.55 1.46 4.47
N SER A 27 -4.77 0.40 3.68
CA SER A 27 -5.11 0.50 2.26
C SER A 27 -6.42 1.26 1.98
N GLY A 28 -7.32 1.39 2.96
CA GLY A 28 -8.55 2.18 2.84
C GLY A 28 -8.32 3.70 2.80
N ILE A 29 -7.16 4.18 3.25
CA ILE A 29 -6.86 5.62 3.31
C ILE A 29 -6.53 6.13 1.89
N PRO A 30 -7.24 7.14 1.36
CA PRO A 30 -7.03 7.60 -0.02
C PRO A 30 -5.59 8.01 -0.32
N ARG A 31 -4.93 8.67 0.64
CA ARG A 31 -3.52 9.09 0.54
C ARG A 31 -2.55 7.91 0.47
N VAL A 32 -2.81 6.84 1.23
CA VAL A 32 -1.97 5.63 1.20
C VAL A 32 -2.07 4.93 -0.15
N LYS A 33 -3.27 4.90 -0.74
CA LYS A 33 -3.47 4.37 -2.09
C LYS A 33 -2.65 5.14 -3.13
N THR A 34 -2.79 6.47 -3.18
CA THR A 34 -2.12 7.30 -4.19
C THR A 34 -0.61 7.40 -4.00
N ASP A 35 -0.16 7.50 -2.75
CA ASP A 35 1.22 7.88 -2.48
C ASP A 35 2.15 6.66 -2.35
N ILE A 36 1.60 5.51 -1.97
CA ILE A 36 2.35 4.27 -1.71
C ILE A 36 1.90 3.15 -2.66
N LEU A 37 0.64 2.72 -2.58
CA LEU A 37 0.19 1.51 -3.28
C LEU A 37 0.20 1.65 -4.81
N GLN A 38 -0.15 2.82 -5.34
CA GLN A 38 -0.07 3.13 -6.78
C GLN A 38 1.37 3.13 -7.33
N LYS A 39 2.38 3.32 -6.48
CA LYS A 39 3.80 3.31 -6.89
C LYS A 39 4.40 1.91 -6.90
N VAL A 40 3.69 0.90 -6.40
CA VAL A 40 4.16 -0.48 -6.42
C VAL A 40 4.07 -1.01 -7.86
N PRO A 41 5.19 -1.42 -8.48
CA PRO A 41 5.16 -1.95 -9.83
C PRO A 41 4.26 -3.19 -9.88
N PHE A 42 3.54 -3.36 -10.99
CA PHE A 42 2.53 -4.42 -11.22
C PHE A 42 1.23 -4.33 -10.38
N LEU A 43 1.29 -3.85 -9.13
CA LEU A 43 0.12 -3.77 -8.24
C LEU A 43 -0.59 -2.41 -8.24
N GLY A 44 0.10 -1.33 -8.61
CA GLY A 44 -0.43 0.02 -8.51
C GLY A 44 -1.72 0.28 -9.30
N LYS A 45 -1.90 -0.43 -10.42
CA LYS A 45 -3.10 -0.37 -11.25
C LYS A 45 -4.40 -0.80 -10.53
N TYR A 46 -4.31 -1.64 -9.52
CA TYR A 46 -5.48 -2.10 -8.75
C TYR A 46 -5.93 -1.09 -7.69
N PHE A 47 -5.12 -0.08 -7.38
CA PHE A 47 -5.40 0.93 -6.37
C PHE A 47 -5.70 2.31 -6.98
N ILE A 48 -5.95 2.37 -8.29
CA ILE A 48 -6.42 3.56 -8.98
C ILE A 48 -7.88 3.80 -8.56
N THR A 49 -8.11 4.94 -7.91
CA THR A 49 -9.47 5.40 -7.62
C THR A 49 -9.89 6.32 -8.75
N GLU A 50 -10.66 5.81 -9.70
CA GLU A 50 -11.27 6.63 -10.76
C GLU A 50 -12.44 7.41 -10.16
N VAL A 51 -12.18 8.66 -9.76
CA VAL A 51 -13.24 9.59 -9.38
C VAL A 51 -13.94 10.00 -10.68
N HIS A 52 -15.20 9.60 -10.86
CA HIS A 52 -15.94 9.97 -12.05
C HIS A 52 -16.16 11.49 -12.02
N PRO A 53 -15.88 12.24 -13.10
CA PRO A 53 -16.04 13.69 -13.13
C PRO A 53 -17.47 14.16 -12.79
N ALA A 54 -18.46 13.28 -13.01
CA ALA A 54 -19.86 13.51 -12.69
C ALA A 54 -20.17 13.49 -11.18
N ASP A 55 -19.32 12.89 -10.34
CA ASP A 55 -19.51 12.84 -8.88
C ASP A 55 -19.07 14.14 -8.18
N ASN A 56 -18.39 15.02 -8.91
CA ASN A 56 -18.05 16.38 -8.45
C ASN A 56 -19.15 17.36 -8.87
N TYR A 57 -20.40 17.09 -8.50
CA TYR A 57 -21.45 18.10 -8.60
C TYR A 57 -21.24 19.14 -7.50
N MET A 58 -20.46 20.18 -7.83
CA MET A 58 -20.58 21.47 -7.17
C MET A 58 -21.99 21.97 -7.50
N GLN A 59 -22.97 21.68 -6.64
CA GLN A 59 -24.35 22.12 -6.84
C GLN A 59 -24.33 23.66 -6.81
N PRO A 60 -24.70 24.34 -7.91
CA PRO A 60 -24.80 25.79 -7.90
C PRO A 60 -25.95 26.18 -6.97
N PHE A 61 -25.61 26.85 -5.87
CA PHE A 61 -26.55 27.66 -5.09
C PHE A 61 -26.73 29.02 -5.76
#